data_AF-A0A5E4HS61-F1
#
_entry.id   AF-A0A5E4HS61-F1
#
_cell.length_a   1.000
_cell.length_b   1.000
_cell.length_c   1.000
_cell.angle_alpha   90.00
_cell.angle_beta   90.00
_cell.angle_gamma   90.00
#
_symmetry.space_group_name_H-M   'P 1'
#
loop_
_entity.id
_entity.type
_entity.pdbx_description
1 polymer ?
#
loop_
_entity_poly.entity_id
_entity_poly.type
_entity_poly.pdbx_seq_one_letter_code
_entity_poly.pdbx_strand_id
1 'polypeptide(L)' 'MARKRSKKRWIQRALHKHKKGALHRQLGIPEGETIPISLLRDASKEPGLLGQRARFALNVRKIRGSATTPKRRKH' A
#
# COMPACT_ATOMS: atom_id res chain seq x y z
N MET A 1 -34.81 4.48 21.14
CA MET A 1 -33.56 3.78 21.53
C MET A 1 -32.52 3.83 20.40
N ALA A 2 -31.60 4.80 20.45
CA ALA A 2 -30.49 4.89 19.49
C ALA A 2 -29.40 3.85 19.84
N ARG A 3 -29.39 2.71 19.14
CA ARG A 3 -28.33 1.70 19.29
C ARG A 3 -26.98 2.36 18.97
N LYS A 4 -26.09 2.41 19.97
CA LYS A 4 -24.69 2.83 19.90
C LYS A 4 -23.93 1.95 18.89
N ARG A 5 -23.96 2.28 17.59
CA ARG A 5 -23.38 1.50 16.47
C ARG A 5 -21.89 1.78 16.21
N SER A 6 -21.16 2.34 17.17
CA SER A 6 -19.83 2.91 16.93
C SER A 6 -18.70 1.88 16.79
N LYS A 7 -18.84 0.65 17.30
CA LYS A 7 -17.79 -0.39 17.22
C LYS A 7 -17.88 -1.31 16.00
N LYS A 8 -19.06 -1.53 15.39
CA LYS A 8 -19.25 -2.60 14.39
C LYS A 8 -18.65 -2.34 13.01
N ARG A 9 -18.14 -1.12 12.73
CA ARG A 9 -17.64 -0.73 11.40
C ARG A 9 -16.18 -0.24 11.40
N TRP A 10 -15.38 -0.59 12.42
CA TRP A 10 -13.98 -0.13 12.48
C TRP A 10 -13.14 -0.68 11.32
N ILE A 11 -13.37 -1.94 10.92
CA ILE A 11 -12.67 -2.60 9.80
C ILE A 11 -13.06 -1.97 8.45
N GLN A 12 -14.36 -1.74 8.23
CA GLN A 12 -14.84 -1.06 7.01
C GLN A 12 -14.28 0.36 6.88
N ARG A 13 -14.25 1.12 8.00
CA ARG A 13 -13.63 2.45 8.02
C ARG A 13 -12.13 2.37 7.77
N ALA A 14 -11.48 1.31 8.23
CA ALA A 14 -10.06 1.11 8.02
C ALA A 14 -9.69 0.73 6.57
N LEU A 15 -10.61 0.14 5.81
CA LEU A 15 -10.42 -0.24 4.41
C LEU A 15 -10.97 0.79 3.40
N HIS A 16 -11.55 1.91 3.87
CA HIS A 16 -12.07 2.96 3.00
C HIS A 16 -11.04 3.46 1.98
N LYS A 17 -11.53 3.83 0.78
CA LYS A 17 -10.78 4.32 -0.38
C LYS A 17 -9.72 5.38 -0.04
N HIS A 18 -9.92 6.19 1.00
CA HIS A 18 -8.97 7.21 1.46
C HIS A 18 -7.62 6.65 1.97
N LYS A 19 -7.51 5.34 2.23
CA LYS A 19 -6.24 4.68 2.54
C LYS A 19 -5.54 4.06 1.33
N LYS A 20 -6.24 3.96 0.19
CA LYS A 20 -5.59 3.65 -1.09
C LYS A 20 -4.66 4.82 -1.40
N GLY A 21 -3.45 4.53 -1.83
CA GLY A 21 -2.45 5.58 -2.09
C GLY A 21 -1.79 6.19 -0.84
N ALA A 22 -2.10 5.74 0.39
CA ALA A 22 -1.48 6.30 1.58
C ALA A 22 0.06 6.15 1.60
N LEU A 23 0.58 5.04 1.05
CA LEU A 23 2.03 4.84 0.88
C LEU A 23 2.60 5.75 -0.22
N HIS A 24 1.84 6.00 -1.29
CA HIS A 24 2.22 6.92 -2.37
C HIS A 24 2.34 8.36 -1.84
N ARG A 25 1.33 8.83 -1.10
CA ARG A 25 1.34 10.15 -0.44
C ARG A 25 2.49 10.31 0.55
N GLN A 26 2.78 9.26 1.33
CA GLN A 26 3.89 9.30 2.29
C GLN A 26 5.26 9.34 1.63
N LEU A 27 5.40 8.77 0.43
CA LEU A 27 6.64 8.78 -0.35
C LEU A 27 6.70 9.95 -1.34
N GLY A 28 5.67 10.79 -1.43
CA GLY A 28 5.58 11.87 -2.43
C GLY A 28 5.43 11.39 -3.87
N ILE A 29 5.05 10.12 -4.08
CA ILE A 29 4.89 9.52 -5.41
C ILE A 29 3.42 9.65 -5.81
N PRO A 30 3.08 10.06 -7.04
CA PRO A 30 1.69 10.12 -7.48
C PRO A 30 1.02 8.73 -7.43
N GLU A 31 -0.27 8.71 -7.08
CA GLU A 31 -1.07 7.49 -7.01
C GLU A 31 -1.28 6.93 -8.43
N GLY A 32 -0.62 5.81 -8.76
CA GLY A 32 -0.69 5.19 -10.09
C GLY A 32 0.66 4.96 -10.75
N GLU A 33 1.71 5.65 -10.28
CA GLU A 33 3.07 5.41 -10.74
C GLU A 33 3.73 4.21 -10.05
N THR A 34 4.76 3.66 -10.67
CA THR A 34 5.49 2.54 -10.09
C THR A 34 6.34 3.02 -8.92
N ILE A 35 6.06 2.53 -7.72
CA ILE A 35 6.91 2.81 -6.55
C ILE A 35 8.30 2.17 -6.77
N PRO A 36 9.39 2.96 -6.80
CA PRO A 36 10.75 2.44 -6.95
C PRO A 36 11.08 1.44 -5.83
N ILE A 37 11.78 0.35 -6.19
CA ILE A 37 12.11 -0.72 -5.25
C ILE A 37 13.02 -0.22 -4.13
N SER A 38 13.97 0.67 -4.46
CA SER A 38 14.91 1.24 -3.48
C SER A 38 14.18 2.01 -2.38
N LEU A 39 13.35 2.99 -2.76
CA LEU A 39 12.52 3.77 -1.82
C LEU A 39 11.57 2.87 -1.03
N LEU A 40 11.01 1.83 -1.66
CA LEU A 40 10.13 0.89 -0.97
C LEU A 40 10.87 0.04 0.07
N ARG A 41 12.12 -0.34 -0.21
CA ARG A 41 12.97 -1.09 0.73
C ARG A 41 13.40 -0.22 1.90
N ASP A 42 13.76 1.04 1.64
CA ASP A 42 14.12 1.98 2.70
C ASP A 42 12.92 2.25 3.61
N ALA A 43 11.76 2.52 3.01
CA ALA A 43 10.51 2.65 3.76
C ALA A 43 10.11 1.39 4.54
N SER A 44 10.55 0.18 4.13
CA SER A 44 10.26 -1.07 4.84
C SER A 44 11.08 -1.27 6.12
N LYS A 45 12.23 -0.59 6.22
CA LYS A 45 13.09 -0.62 7.40
C LYS A 45 12.56 0.28 8.51
N GLU A 46 11.80 1.31 8.13
CA GLU A 46 11.18 2.24 9.08
C GLU A 46 10.25 1.53 10.07
N PRO A 47 10.23 1.95 11.35
CA PRO A 47 9.28 1.45 12.33
C PRO A 47 7.86 2.03 12.09
N GLY A 48 6.86 1.41 12.73
CA GLY A 48 5.48 1.89 12.71
C GLY A 48 4.70 1.61 11.41
N LEU A 49 3.69 2.44 11.15
CA LEU A 49 2.69 2.17 10.11
C LEU A 49 3.24 2.32 8.68
N LEU A 50 4.27 3.17 8.49
CA LEU A 50 4.96 3.34 7.21
C LEU A 50 5.66 2.02 6.81
N GLY A 51 6.47 1.46 7.71
CA GLY A 51 7.17 0.19 7.50
C GLY A 51 6.23 -0.97 7.22
N GLN A 52 5.13 -1.06 7.98
CA GLN A 52 4.10 -2.08 7.76
C GLN A 52 3.50 -1.99 6.35
N ARG A 53 3.20 -0.78 5.87
CA ARG A 53 2.69 -0.55 4.51
C ARG A 53 3.70 -0.93 3.44
N ALA A 54 4.97 -0.56 3.63
CA ALA A 54 6.04 -0.88 2.68
C ALA A 54 6.30 -2.39 2.60
N ARG A 55 6.36 -3.10 3.74
CA ARG A 55 6.49 -4.57 3.78
C ARG A 55 5.30 -5.26 3.14
N PHE A 56 4.08 -4.79 3.43
CA PHE A 56 2.89 -5.31 2.78
C PHE A 56 2.96 -5.15 1.26
N ALA A 57 3.34 -3.97 0.76
CA ALA A 57 3.53 -3.73 -0.66
C ALA A 57 4.62 -4.63 -1.27
N LEU A 58 5.74 -4.88 -0.58
CA LEU A 58 6.77 -5.84 -1.01
C LEU A 58 6.21 -7.27 -1.11
N ASN A 59 5.44 -7.71 -0.13
CA ASN A 59 4.82 -9.03 -0.14
C ASN A 59 3.79 -9.16 -1.28
N VAL A 60 2.94 -8.15 -1.46
CA VAL A 60 2.00 -8.08 -2.59
C VAL A 60 2.76 -8.10 -3.92
N ARG A 61 3.91 -7.42 -4.04
CA ARG A 61 4.77 -7.48 -5.23
C ARG A 61 5.40 -8.84 -5.44
N LYS A 62 5.76 -9.59 -4.40
CA LYS A 62 6.25 -10.98 -4.53
C LYS A 62 5.14 -11.90 -5.04
N ILE A 63 3.94 -11.78 -4.48
CA ILE A 63 2.76 -12.55 -4.89
C ILE A 63 2.32 -12.18 -6.32
N ARG A 64 2.38 -10.89 -6.69
CA ARG A 64 2.08 -10.39 -8.04
C ARG A 64 3.25 -10.51 -9.01
N GLY A 65 4.46 -10.75 -8.53
CA GLY A 65 5.70 -10.81 -9.31
C GLY A 65 5.78 -12.04 -10.19
N SER A 66 4.97 -13.06 -9.90
CA SER A 66 4.63 -14.12 -10.85
C SER A 66 3.76 -13.65 -12.02
N ALA A 67 3.26 -12.40 -12.01
CA ALA A 67 2.30 -11.86 -12.99
C ALA A 67 2.55 -10.41 -13.46
N THR A 68 3.53 -9.66 -12.95
CA THR A 68 3.73 -8.23 -13.34
C THR A 68 5.19 -7.86 -13.55
N THR A 69 5.85 -8.58 -14.46
CA THR A 69 6.87 -7.94 -15.31
C THR A 69 6.13 -7.45 -16.55
N PRO A 70 5.92 -6.14 -16.79
CA PRO A 70 5.74 -5.72 -18.16
C PRO A 70 7.08 -6.02 -18.82
N LYS A 71 7.15 -7.16 -19.50
CA LYS A 71 8.22 -7.48 -20.43
C LYS A 71 8.22 -6.30 -21.39
N ARG A 72 9.10 -5.33 -21.14
CA ARG A 72 9.35 -4.19 -22.02
C ARG A 72 10.03 -4.78 -23.24
N ARG A 73 9.24 -5.48 -24.08
CA ARG A 73 9.51 -5.67 -25.50
C ARG A 73 9.44 -4.27 -26.08
N LYS A 74 10.60 -3.65 -26.23
CA LYS A 74 10.78 -2.67 -27.29
C LYS A 74 11.74 -3.31 -28.28
N HIS A 75 11.31 -3.24 -29.53
CA HIS A 75 12.00 -3.63 -30.75
C HIS A 75 13.35 -2.93 -30.87
#